data_AF-A0A950PK72-F1
#
_entry.id   AF-A0A950PK72-F1
#
_cell.length_a   1.000
_cell.length_b   1.000
_cell.length_c   1.000
_cell.angle_alpha   90.00
_cell.angle_beta   90.00
_cell.angle_gamma   90.00
#
_symmetry.space_group_name_H-M   'P 1'
#
loop_
_entity.id
_entity.type
_entity.pdbx_description
1 polymer ?
#
loop_
_entity_poly.entity_id
_entity_poly.type
_entity_poly.pdbx_seq_one_letter_code
_entity_poly.pdbx_strand_id
1 'polypeptide(L)'
;MSTTRGEVPKDFHRRHGHLDVPSNHLDDDGFHLGCWLGYQRALSAAGNLPATRVAALTACAMTWQHPTGSTEARLEVALAYASEHGHLHPADDETYQGQPLGAWLAEQWASARDGTLPRPYRRALKDIDPWWNPPWPRTWQRTCSQLRTRARQVRLSIPVTAPPNGADPLTHWLDEQFDLFPTLTRGQQRQLAALLRHDPLAPALLPTHDSEPAHTHAAGLRAARHFYRTHHHLRSTPRPRRTHLPGRLLPPGTVDRPAAPPGRQPPATS
;
A
#
# COMPACT_ATOMS: atom_id res chain seq x y z
N MET A 1 20.13 -7.33 -30.18
CA MET A 1 20.80 -8.25 -29.23
C MET A 1 20.63 -7.62 -27.86
N SER A 2 19.83 -8.21 -26.96
CA SER A 2 19.61 -7.61 -25.63
C SER A 2 20.82 -7.86 -24.75
N THR A 3 21.69 -6.87 -24.64
CA THR A 3 22.81 -6.88 -23.69
C THR A 3 22.25 -7.08 -22.30
N THR A 4 22.67 -8.14 -21.61
CA THR A 4 22.29 -8.34 -20.20
C THR A 4 22.78 -7.12 -19.42
N ARG A 5 21.90 -6.43 -18.68
CA ARG A 5 22.20 -5.12 -18.05
C ARG A 5 23.48 -5.06 -17.20
N GLY A 6 24.00 -6.20 -16.73
CA GLY A 6 25.29 -6.29 -16.04
C GLY A 6 26.54 -6.17 -16.92
N GLU A 7 26.40 -6.31 -18.24
CA GLU A 7 27.49 -6.19 -19.21
C GLU A 7 27.70 -4.75 -19.70
N VAL A 8 26.70 -3.87 -19.54
CA VAL A 8 26.77 -2.45 -19.98
C VAL A 8 27.98 -1.71 -19.39
N PRO A 9 28.31 -1.83 -18.08
CA PRO A 9 29.51 -1.19 -17.55
C PRO A 9 30.81 -1.77 -18.12
N LYS A 10 30.87 -3.10 -18.35
CA LYS A 10 32.05 -3.75 -18.91
C LYS A 10 32.29 -3.32 -20.35
N ASP A 11 31.21 -3.19 -21.13
CA ASP A 11 31.30 -2.73 -22.51
C ASP A 11 31.74 -1.26 -22.60
N PHE A 12 31.18 -0.39 -21.74
CA PHE A 12 31.63 0.99 -21.65
C PHE A 12 33.12 1.07 -21.25
N HIS A 13 33.53 0.31 -20.24
CA HIS A 13 34.93 0.25 -19.82
C HIS A 13 35.85 -0.26 -20.94
N ARG A 14 35.44 -1.27 -21.70
CA ARG A 14 36.21 -1.75 -22.87
C ARG A 14 36.37 -0.67 -23.94
N ARG A 15 35.37 0.20 -24.13
CA ARG A 15 35.39 1.27 -25.13
C ARG A 15 36.17 2.52 -24.69
N HIS A 16 36.12 2.86 -23.40
CA HIS A 16 36.63 4.14 -22.88
C HIS A 16 37.78 4.00 -21.89
N GLY A 17 38.03 2.82 -21.34
CA GLY A 17 39.06 2.57 -20.34
C GLY A 17 38.72 3.05 -18.92
N HIS A 18 37.55 3.64 -18.71
CA HIS A 18 37.08 4.17 -17.43
C HIS A 18 35.56 4.00 -17.26
N LEU A 19 35.05 4.18 -16.03
CA LEU A 19 33.62 4.28 -15.71
C LEU A 19 33.21 5.68 -15.22
N ASP A 20 33.98 6.71 -15.59
CA ASP A 20 33.55 8.09 -15.42
C ASP A 20 32.50 8.48 -16.48
N VAL A 21 31.24 8.19 -16.14
CA VAL A 21 30.09 8.36 -17.03
C VAL A 21 29.23 9.51 -16.50
N PRO A 22 28.97 10.57 -17.28
CA PRO A 22 28.07 11.64 -16.89
C PRO A 22 26.69 11.10 -16.50
N SER A 23 26.06 11.68 -15.47
CA SER A 23 24.77 11.18 -14.95
C SER A 23 23.63 11.18 -15.98
N ASN A 24 23.72 12.02 -17.02
CA ASN A 24 22.77 12.10 -18.14
C ASN A 24 23.12 11.20 -19.33
N HIS A 25 24.24 10.48 -19.31
CA HIS A 25 24.63 9.58 -20.39
C HIS A 25 23.57 8.50 -20.59
N LEU A 26 23.16 8.34 -21.85
CA LEU A 26 22.23 7.33 -22.32
C LEU A 26 23.01 6.39 -23.24
N ASP A 27 22.93 5.09 -23.00
CA ASP A 27 23.44 4.11 -23.95
C ASP A 27 22.47 3.89 -25.13
N ASP A 28 22.91 3.09 -26.11
CA ASP A 28 22.17 2.80 -27.34
C ASP A 28 20.83 2.06 -27.08
N ASP A 29 20.68 1.42 -25.91
CA ASP A 29 19.47 0.72 -25.46
C ASP A 29 18.56 1.62 -24.61
N GLY A 30 18.89 2.90 -24.46
CA GLY A 30 18.13 3.87 -23.67
C GLY A 30 18.33 3.75 -22.16
N PHE A 31 19.41 3.13 -21.71
CA PHE A 31 19.75 2.95 -20.31
C PHE A 31 20.71 4.04 -19.83
N HIS A 32 20.35 4.66 -18.69
CA HIS A 32 21.15 5.72 -18.09
C HIS A 32 22.28 5.13 -17.23
N LEU A 33 23.40 4.79 -17.87
CA LEU A 33 24.54 4.16 -17.21
C LEU A 33 25.14 5.03 -16.09
N GLY A 34 25.33 6.34 -16.33
CA GLY A 34 25.91 7.24 -15.31
C GLY A 34 25.06 7.30 -14.04
N CYS A 35 23.74 7.43 -14.19
CA CYS A 35 22.78 7.36 -13.10
C CYS A 35 22.84 6.02 -12.34
N TRP A 36 22.91 4.90 -13.06
CA TRP A 36 23.00 3.58 -12.44
C TRP A 36 24.30 3.41 -11.65
N LEU A 37 25.45 3.81 -12.23
CA LEU A 37 26.75 3.81 -11.56
C LEU A 37 26.71 4.68 -10.32
N GLY A 38 26.05 5.83 -10.41
CA GLY A 38 25.82 6.71 -9.28
C GLY A 38 25.08 6.06 -8.12
N TYR A 39 24.01 5.31 -8.40
CA TYR A 39 23.31 4.55 -7.37
C TYR A 39 24.17 3.43 -6.76
N GLN A 40 25.03 2.77 -7.56
CA GLN A 40 26.00 1.80 -7.01
C GLN A 40 26.97 2.48 -6.03
N ARG A 41 27.43 3.72 -6.30
CA ARG A 41 28.27 4.50 -5.36
C ARG A 41 27.54 4.73 -4.04
N ALA A 42 26.30 5.22 -4.11
CA ALA A 42 25.48 5.49 -2.92
C ALA A 42 25.25 4.22 -2.08
N LEU A 43 24.95 3.09 -2.73
CA LEU A 43 24.83 1.79 -2.03
C LEU A 43 26.15 1.36 -1.40
N SER A 44 27.29 1.58 -2.06
CA SER A 44 28.60 1.23 -1.51
C SER A 44 28.95 2.09 -0.30
N ALA A 45 28.70 3.39 -0.35
CA ALA A 45 28.93 4.32 0.76
C ALA A 45 28.07 3.96 1.98
N ALA A 46 26.81 3.55 1.75
CA ALA A 46 25.91 3.06 2.79
C ALA A 46 26.21 1.62 3.28
N GLY A 47 27.22 0.93 2.72
CA GLY A 47 27.54 -0.47 3.07
C GLY A 47 26.52 -1.51 2.58
N ASN A 48 25.61 -1.13 1.69
CA ASN A 48 24.52 -1.96 1.17
C ASN A 48 24.83 -2.61 -0.19
N LEU A 49 26.03 -2.40 -0.75
CA LEU A 49 26.44 -3.02 -2.00
C LEU A 49 27.21 -4.33 -1.76
N PRO A 50 26.81 -5.46 -2.37
CA PRO A 50 27.52 -6.73 -2.20
C PRO A 50 29.01 -6.63 -2.59
N ALA A 51 29.89 -7.24 -1.79
CA ALA A 51 31.34 -7.20 -2.01
C ALA A 51 31.76 -7.70 -3.41
N THR A 52 31.06 -8.70 -3.95
CA THR A 52 31.28 -9.19 -5.32
C THR A 52 30.98 -8.14 -6.38
N ARG A 53 29.97 -7.28 -6.16
CA ARG A 53 29.63 -6.17 -7.06
C ARG A 53 30.63 -5.04 -6.95
N VAL A 54 31.09 -4.71 -5.73
CA VAL A 54 32.18 -3.75 -5.50
C VAL A 54 33.43 -4.21 -6.26
N ALA A 55 33.85 -5.46 -6.09
CA ALA A 55 35.03 -6.01 -6.76
C ALA A 55 34.90 -5.96 -8.30
N ALA A 56 33.73 -6.33 -8.85
CA ALA A 56 33.48 -6.28 -10.29
C ALA A 56 33.54 -4.86 -10.87
N LEU A 57 32.99 -3.86 -10.16
CA LEU A 57 33.02 -2.46 -10.62
C LEU A 57 34.40 -1.83 -10.45
N THR A 58 35.11 -2.12 -9.36
CA THR A 58 36.51 -1.69 -9.17
C THR A 58 37.41 -2.26 -10.26
N ALA A 59 37.21 -3.51 -10.68
CA ALA A 59 37.94 -4.10 -11.80
C ALA A 59 37.69 -3.39 -13.15
N CYS A 60 36.59 -2.64 -13.26
CA CYS A 60 36.28 -1.80 -14.42
C CYS A 60 36.70 -0.32 -14.21
N ALA A 61 37.66 -0.06 -13.31
CA ALA A 61 38.15 1.28 -12.98
C ALA A 61 37.05 2.26 -12.53
N MET A 62 36.12 1.79 -11.69
CA MET A 62 35.08 2.62 -11.09
C MET A 62 35.66 3.60 -10.05
N THR A 63 35.43 4.90 -10.26
CA THR A 63 35.64 5.93 -9.24
C THR A 63 34.48 5.92 -8.26
N TRP A 64 34.75 5.72 -6.97
CA TRP A 64 33.72 5.66 -5.92
C TRP A 64 33.32 7.02 -5.36
N GLN A 65 34.22 8.00 -5.42
CA GLN A 65 33.97 9.36 -4.95
C GLN A 65 33.02 10.10 -5.91
N HIS A 66 32.14 10.94 -5.35
CA HIS A 66 31.24 11.79 -6.11
C HIS A 66 31.06 13.15 -5.41
N PRO A 67 30.73 14.24 -6.14
CA PRO A 67 30.56 15.55 -5.55
C PRO A 67 29.40 15.59 -4.55
N THR A 68 29.55 16.34 -3.45
CA THR A 68 28.55 16.45 -2.37
C THR A 68 27.18 16.98 -2.85
N GLY A 69 27.13 17.73 -3.95
CA GLY A 69 25.90 18.25 -4.53
C GLY A 69 25.24 17.38 -5.60
N SER A 70 25.84 16.23 -5.93
CA SER A 70 25.37 15.34 -6.99
C SER A 70 24.10 14.57 -6.59
N THR A 71 23.41 13.95 -7.56
CA THR A 71 22.21 13.15 -7.27
C THR A 71 22.57 11.89 -6.47
N GLU A 72 23.79 11.39 -6.65
CA GLU A 72 24.40 10.29 -5.93
C GLU A 72 24.52 10.59 -4.44
N ALA A 73 25.01 11.79 -4.08
CA ALA A 73 25.08 12.22 -2.69
C ALA A 73 23.70 12.33 -2.07
N ARG A 74 22.70 12.81 -2.84
CA ARG A 74 21.31 12.86 -2.38
C ARG A 74 20.70 11.47 -2.17
N LEU A 75 21.04 10.50 -3.02
CA LEU A 75 20.62 9.10 -2.85
C LEU A 75 21.28 8.45 -1.63
N GLU A 76 22.52 8.79 -1.32
CA GLU A 76 23.20 8.34 -0.09
C GLU A 76 22.50 8.90 1.15
N VAL A 77 22.19 10.20 1.17
CA VAL A 77 21.41 10.84 2.25
C VAL A 77 20.02 10.22 2.37
N ALA A 78 19.36 9.91 1.25
CA ALA A 78 18.06 9.23 1.23
C ALA A 78 18.13 7.80 1.79
N LEU A 79 19.19 7.05 1.48
CA LEU A 79 19.45 5.72 2.03
C LEU A 79 19.65 5.79 3.54
N ALA A 80 20.45 6.73 4.03
CA ALA A 80 20.69 6.93 5.45
C ALA A 80 19.38 7.30 6.17
N TYR A 81 18.62 8.23 5.62
CA TYR A 81 17.32 8.64 6.15
C TYR A 81 16.35 7.44 6.24
N ALA A 82 16.18 6.69 5.15
CA ALA A 82 15.28 5.54 5.15
C ALA A 82 15.73 4.43 6.11
N SER A 83 17.04 4.28 6.33
CA SER A 83 17.58 3.31 7.29
C SER A 83 17.26 3.69 8.74
N GLU A 84 17.33 4.99 9.06
CA GLU A 84 17.03 5.52 10.40
C GLU A 84 15.52 5.60 10.68
N HIS A 85 14.75 6.13 9.73
CA HIS A 85 13.32 6.41 9.91
C HIS A 85 12.40 5.28 9.42
N GLY A 86 12.90 4.36 8.60
CA GLY A 86 12.14 3.25 8.04
C GLY A 86 11.18 3.63 6.90
N HIS A 87 11.29 4.85 6.37
CA HIS A 87 10.52 5.38 5.25
C HIS A 87 11.25 6.55 4.58
N LEU A 88 10.84 6.91 3.35
CA LEU A 88 11.40 8.03 2.60
C LEU A 88 10.40 9.19 2.45
N HIS A 89 9.91 9.69 3.58
CA HIS A 89 8.89 10.75 3.65
C HIS A 89 9.21 11.81 4.71
N PRO A 90 10.29 12.57 4.52
CA PRO A 90 10.55 13.76 5.34
C PRO A 90 9.45 14.82 5.19
N ALA A 91 9.44 15.80 6.09
CA ALA A 91 8.69 17.04 5.88
C ALA A 91 9.24 17.79 4.66
N ASP A 92 8.39 18.63 4.03
CA ASP A 92 8.74 19.27 2.76
C ASP A 92 9.95 20.21 2.89
N ASP A 93 10.17 20.80 4.07
CA ASP A 93 11.29 21.70 4.43
C ASP A 93 12.42 21.00 5.21
N GLU A 94 12.33 19.69 5.41
CA GLU A 94 13.29 18.96 6.26
C GLU A 94 14.67 18.90 5.61
N THR A 95 15.66 19.30 6.40
CA THR A 95 17.08 19.14 6.09
C THR A 95 17.63 17.95 6.86
N TYR A 96 18.27 17.02 6.15
CA TYR A 96 18.90 15.84 6.75
C TYR A 96 20.35 15.75 6.25
N GLN A 97 21.30 15.57 7.19
CA GLN A 97 22.74 15.61 6.92
C GLN A 97 23.20 16.84 6.11
N GLY A 98 22.62 18.01 6.42
CA GLY A 98 22.95 19.28 5.75
C GLY A 98 22.41 19.43 4.33
N GLN A 99 21.59 18.48 3.85
CA GLN A 99 20.94 18.57 2.53
C GLN A 99 19.41 18.72 2.65
N PRO A 100 18.76 19.53 1.81
CA PRO A 100 17.31 19.74 1.82
C PRO A 100 16.58 18.53 1.21
N LEU A 101 16.51 17.43 1.98
CA LEU A 101 16.00 16.15 1.52
C LEU A 101 14.51 16.22 1.15
N GLY A 102 13.71 16.98 1.93
CA GLY A 102 12.28 17.20 1.66
C GLY A 102 12.02 17.80 0.28
N ALA A 103 12.66 18.94 0.01
CA ALA A 103 12.54 19.64 -1.26
C ALA A 103 13.01 18.77 -2.44
N TRP A 104 14.14 18.06 -2.28
CA TRP A 104 14.65 17.18 -3.34
C TRP A 104 13.68 16.03 -3.64
N LEU A 105 13.13 15.36 -2.62
CA LEU A 105 12.15 14.30 -2.85
C LEU A 105 10.87 14.83 -3.50
N ALA A 106 10.45 16.05 -3.18
CA ALA A 106 9.33 16.72 -3.85
C ALA A 106 9.57 16.88 -5.35
N GLU A 107 10.78 17.28 -5.76
CA GLU A 107 11.20 17.33 -7.17
C GLU A 107 11.18 15.94 -7.82
N GLN A 108 11.63 14.90 -7.10
CA GLN A 108 11.63 13.52 -7.62
C GLN A 108 10.20 13.00 -7.82
N TRP A 109 9.29 13.30 -6.89
CA TRP A 109 7.87 12.93 -7.02
C TRP A 109 7.22 13.63 -8.20
N ALA A 110 7.46 14.94 -8.39
CA ALA A 110 6.95 15.70 -9.53
C ALA A 110 7.47 15.11 -10.85
N SER A 111 8.79 14.92 -10.96
CA SER A 111 9.43 14.31 -12.13
C SER A 111 8.91 12.90 -12.41
N ALA A 112 8.58 12.14 -11.36
CA ALA A 112 8.04 10.81 -11.52
C ALA A 112 6.60 10.79 -12.04
N ARG A 113 5.79 11.78 -11.64
CA ARG A 113 4.42 11.99 -12.12
C ARG A 113 4.42 12.45 -13.58
N ASP A 114 5.33 13.33 -13.92
CA ASP A 114 5.44 13.91 -15.25
C ASP A 114 6.16 12.98 -16.25
N GLY A 115 6.64 11.82 -15.77
CA GLY A 115 7.30 10.79 -16.59
C GLY A 115 8.75 11.11 -16.97
N THR A 116 9.30 12.22 -16.47
CA THR A 116 10.65 12.70 -16.79
C THR A 116 11.74 12.08 -15.93
N LEU A 117 11.39 11.51 -14.77
CA LEU A 117 12.37 10.84 -13.90
C LEU A 117 12.99 9.63 -14.59
N PRO A 118 14.33 9.62 -14.83
CA PRO A 118 15.01 8.50 -15.46
C PRO A 118 14.75 7.17 -14.77
N ARG A 119 14.58 6.10 -15.57
CA ARG A 119 14.25 4.76 -15.06
C ARG A 119 15.19 4.27 -13.95
N PRO A 120 16.52 4.48 -14.02
CA PRO A 120 17.39 3.98 -12.96
C PRO A 120 17.26 4.78 -11.65
N TYR A 121 17.02 6.10 -11.68
CA TYR A 121 16.71 6.88 -10.46
C TYR A 121 15.38 6.45 -9.83
N ARG A 122 14.35 6.26 -10.64
CA ARG A 122 13.06 5.73 -10.18
C ARG A 122 13.23 4.37 -9.51
N ARG A 123 14.09 3.52 -10.08
CA ARG A 123 14.41 2.20 -9.53
C ARG A 123 15.16 2.33 -8.20
N ALA A 124 16.18 3.18 -8.14
CA ALA A 124 16.96 3.44 -6.93
C ALA A 124 16.08 3.86 -5.75
N LEU A 125 15.20 4.85 -5.95
CA LEU A 125 14.26 5.31 -4.92
C LEU A 125 13.31 4.20 -4.48
N LYS A 126 12.83 3.37 -5.41
CA LYS A 126 11.96 2.23 -5.12
C LYS A 126 12.68 1.11 -4.34
N ASP A 127 13.96 0.91 -4.60
CA ASP A 127 14.77 -0.06 -3.88
C ASP A 127 15.07 0.43 -2.45
N ILE A 128 15.15 1.75 -2.22
CA ILE A 128 15.26 2.36 -0.88
C ILE A 128 13.94 2.21 -0.10
N ASP A 129 12.83 2.66 -0.67
CA ASP A 129 11.50 2.54 -0.08
C ASP A 129 10.49 2.15 -1.19
N PRO A 130 9.89 0.96 -1.14
CA PRO A 130 8.89 0.54 -2.12
C PRO A 130 7.70 1.50 -2.25
N TRP A 131 7.43 2.28 -1.21
CA TRP A 131 6.34 3.25 -1.12
C TRP A 131 6.83 4.70 -1.19
N TRP A 132 8.05 4.95 -1.68
CA TRP A 132 8.60 6.31 -1.80
C TRP A 132 7.70 7.27 -2.60
N ASN A 133 6.91 6.77 -3.57
CA ASN A 133 5.94 7.55 -4.35
C ASN A 133 4.58 6.83 -4.36
N PRO A 134 3.79 6.94 -3.27
CA PRO A 134 2.53 6.24 -3.15
C PRO A 134 1.39 7.01 -3.82
N PRO A 135 0.30 6.34 -4.26
CA PRO A 135 -0.87 6.99 -4.83
C PRO A 135 -1.79 7.66 -3.78
N TRP A 136 -1.40 7.69 -2.51
CA TRP A 136 -2.14 8.28 -1.39
C TRP A 136 -1.31 9.38 -0.72
N PRO A 137 -1.89 10.18 0.21
CA PRO A 137 -1.16 11.28 0.85
C PRO A 137 0.12 10.83 1.55
N ARG A 138 1.21 11.59 1.40
CA ARG A 138 2.51 11.30 2.05
C ARG A 138 2.41 11.32 3.57
N THR A 139 1.55 12.17 4.11
CA THR A 139 1.23 12.22 5.55
C THR A 139 0.71 10.87 6.05
N TRP A 140 -0.14 10.19 5.27
CA TRP A 140 -0.63 8.85 5.58
C TRP A 140 0.53 7.85 5.70
N GLN A 141 1.48 7.89 4.74
CA GLN A 141 2.63 6.98 4.73
C GLN A 141 3.61 7.24 5.88
N ARG A 142 3.81 8.52 6.24
CA ARG A 142 4.61 8.93 7.41
C ARG A 142 3.98 8.42 8.71
N THR A 143 2.69 8.65 8.92
CA THR A 143 1.97 8.18 10.12
C THR A 143 1.95 6.64 10.20
N CYS A 144 1.73 5.95 9.08
CA CYS A 144 1.80 4.49 9.02
C CYS A 144 3.19 3.95 9.39
N SER A 145 4.26 4.64 8.99
CA SER A 145 5.63 4.26 9.32
C SER A 145 5.95 4.50 10.80
N GLN A 146 5.47 5.60 11.40
CA GLN A 146 5.55 5.83 12.84
C GLN A 146 4.86 4.71 13.64
N LEU A 147 3.66 4.30 13.21
CA LEU A 147 2.96 3.16 13.81
C LEU A 147 3.75 1.85 13.64
N ARG A 148 4.40 1.63 12.50
CA ARG A 148 5.25 0.45 12.27
C ARG A 148 6.43 0.40 13.22
N THR A 149 7.09 1.54 13.43
CA THR A 149 8.19 1.66 14.40
C THR A 149 7.69 1.36 15.82
N ARG A 150 6.53 1.91 16.21
CA ARG A 150 5.91 1.62 17.51
C ARG A 150 5.53 0.14 17.64
N ALA A 151 5.01 -0.48 16.58
CA ALA A 151 4.62 -1.90 16.56
C ALA A 151 5.80 -2.87 16.80
N ARG A 152 7.05 -2.43 16.55
CA ARG A 152 8.26 -3.22 16.86
C ARG A 152 8.57 -3.25 18.36
N GLN A 153 8.14 -2.23 19.09
CA GLN A 153 8.41 -2.07 20.53
C GLN A 153 7.23 -2.53 21.39
N VAL A 154 6.01 -2.26 20.94
CA VAL A 154 4.78 -2.53 21.68
C VAL A 154 3.77 -3.16 20.73
N ARG A 155 3.05 -4.19 21.21
CA ARG A 155 1.93 -4.76 20.46
C ARG A 155 0.85 -3.70 20.28
N LEU A 156 0.63 -3.27 19.03
CA LEU A 156 -0.49 -2.42 18.70
C LEU A 156 -1.78 -3.24 18.83
N SER A 157 -2.79 -2.61 19.43
CA SER A 157 -4.14 -3.13 19.51
C SER A 157 -5.08 -2.05 19.01
N ILE A 158 -6.10 -2.48 18.30
CA ILE A 158 -7.17 -1.58 17.88
C ILE A 158 -7.98 -1.23 19.13
N PRO A 159 -8.26 0.06 19.38
CA PRO A 159 -9.18 0.43 20.44
C PRO A 159 -10.53 -0.27 20.24
N VAL A 160 -10.88 -1.11 21.22
CA VAL A 160 -12.15 -1.83 21.28
C VAL A 160 -13.30 -0.84 21.44
N THR A 161 -13.11 0.16 22.29
CA THR A 161 -13.98 1.32 22.46
C THR A 161 -13.39 2.53 21.74
N ALA A 162 -14.18 3.59 21.57
CA ALA A 162 -13.64 4.85 21.09
C ALA A 162 -12.45 5.28 21.98
N PRO A 163 -11.32 5.71 21.41
CA PRO A 163 -10.19 6.19 22.18
C PRO A 163 -10.62 7.38 23.05
N PRO A 164 -10.17 7.44 24.32
CA PRO A 164 -10.49 8.57 25.20
C PRO A 164 -9.92 9.88 24.62
N ASN A 165 -10.51 11.03 24.95
CA ASN A 165 -10.08 12.34 24.41
C ASN A 165 -8.60 12.70 24.68
N GLY A 166 -7.94 12.04 25.63
CA GLY A 166 -6.52 12.20 25.93
C GLY A 166 -5.62 11.12 25.32
N ALA A 167 -6.14 10.25 24.45
CA ALA A 167 -5.33 9.24 23.77
C ALA A 167 -4.34 9.90 22.81
N ASP A 168 -3.25 9.20 22.52
CA ASP A 168 -2.25 9.72 21.61
C ASP A 168 -2.80 9.89 20.18
N PRO A 169 -2.30 10.87 19.40
CA PRO A 169 -2.79 11.13 18.05
C PRO A 169 -2.68 9.93 17.10
N LEU A 170 -1.70 9.06 17.31
CA LEU A 170 -1.51 7.85 16.49
C LEU A 170 -2.63 6.82 16.73
N THR A 171 -3.14 6.75 17.95
CA THR A 171 -4.27 5.88 18.34
C THR A 171 -5.57 6.38 17.73
N HIS A 172 -5.82 7.69 17.77
CA HIS A 172 -6.95 8.30 17.06
C HIS A 172 -6.86 8.07 15.56
N TRP A 173 -5.71 8.34 14.95
CA TRP A 173 -5.51 8.11 13.53
C TRP A 173 -5.74 6.65 13.15
N LEU A 174 -5.19 5.70 13.93
CA LEU A 174 -5.39 4.28 13.70
C LEU A 174 -6.89 3.96 13.77
N ASP A 175 -7.59 4.40 14.81
CA ASP A 175 -9.02 4.21 15.00
C ASP A 175 -9.87 4.69 13.81
N GLU A 176 -9.53 5.87 13.26
CA GLU A 176 -10.16 6.44 12.06
C GLU A 176 -9.85 5.63 10.79
N GLN A 177 -8.59 5.18 10.61
CA GLN A 177 -8.23 4.37 9.44
C GLN A 177 -9.01 3.05 9.38
N PHE A 178 -9.45 2.53 10.53
CA PHE A 178 -10.34 1.37 10.58
C PHE A 178 -11.74 1.66 10.05
N ASP A 179 -12.31 2.81 10.39
CA ASP A 179 -13.63 3.19 9.90
C ASP A 179 -13.57 3.49 8.38
N LEU A 180 -12.43 3.98 7.91
CA LEU A 180 -12.14 4.23 6.49
C LEU A 180 -11.63 3.00 5.74
N PHE A 181 -11.29 1.90 6.42
CA PHE A 181 -10.70 0.69 5.83
C PHE A 181 -11.33 0.22 4.51
N PRO A 182 -12.68 0.23 4.36
CA PRO A 182 -13.37 -0.09 3.12
C PRO A 182 -12.99 0.74 1.90
N THR A 183 -12.66 2.01 2.14
CA THR A 183 -12.39 3.03 1.13
C THR A 183 -10.90 3.15 0.83
N LEU A 184 -10.06 2.53 1.66
CA LEU A 184 -8.62 2.51 1.47
C LEU A 184 -8.21 1.67 0.26
N THR A 185 -7.15 2.09 -0.40
CA THR A 185 -6.56 1.32 -1.49
C THR A 185 -6.02 -0.02 -1.01
N ARG A 186 -5.88 -1.01 -1.91
CA ARG A 186 -5.28 -2.32 -1.58
C ARG A 186 -3.89 -2.21 -0.94
N GLY A 187 -3.10 -1.21 -1.34
CA GLY A 187 -1.78 -0.94 -0.75
C GLY A 187 -1.87 -0.50 0.71
N GLN A 188 -2.76 0.44 1.02
CA GLN A 188 -3.02 0.91 2.38
C GLN A 188 -3.58 -0.22 3.27
N GLN A 189 -4.55 -0.98 2.76
CA GLN A 189 -5.13 -2.14 3.47
C GLN A 189 -4.06 -3.16 3.85
N ARG A 190 -3.16 -3.51 2.92
CA ARG A 190 -2.05 -4.44 3.19
C ARG A 190 -1.08 -3.91 4.24
N GLN A 191 -0.75 -2.61 4.19
CA GLN A 191 0.13 -2.01 5.19
C GLN A 191 -0.50 -2.02 6.59
N LEU A 192 -1.79 -1.65 6.71
CA LEU A 192 -2.50 -1.71 7.99
C LEU A 192 -2.60 -3.14 8.50
N ALA A 193 -2.97 -4.10 7.66
CA ALA A 193 -3.04 -5.51 8.05
C ALA A 193 -1.68 -6.04 8.57
N ALA A 194 -0.56 -5.59 7.97
CA ALA A 194 0.77 -5.97 8.43
C ALA A 194 1.12 -5.41 9.83
N LEU A 195 0.67 -4.18 10.15
CA LEU A 195 0.83 -3.60 11.50
C LEU A 195 0.12 -4.42 12.58
N LEU A 196 -1.00 -5.01 12.20
CA LEU A 196 -1.96 -5.63 13.11
C LEU A 196 -1.92 -7.14 13.05
N ARG A 197 -0.88 -7.74 12.45
CA ARG A 197 -0.76 -9.20 12.23
C ARG A 197 -1.06 -10.10 13.42
N HIS A 198 -0.98 -9.58 14.65
CA HIS A 198 -1.27 -10.31 15.89
C HIS A 198 -2.59 -9.89 16.55
N ASP A 199 -3.31 -8.91 16.04
CA ASP A 199 -4.60 -8.46 16.55
C ASP A 199 -5.69 -9.47 16.17
N PRO A 200 -6.60 -9.86 17.08
CA PRO A 200 -7.69 -10.77 16.77
C PRO A 200 -8.62 -10.29 15.65
N LEU A 201 -8.67 -8.99 15.36
CA LEU A 201 -9.46 -8.42 14.27
C LEU A 201 -8.69 -8.35 12.94
N ALA A 202 -7.40 -8.69 12.91
CA ALA A 202 -6.59 -8.66 11.69
C ALA A 202 -7.15 -9.52 10.53
N PRO A 203 -7.69 -10.73 10.77
CA PRO A 203 -8.29 -11.52 9.69
C PRO A 203 -9.52 -10.86 9.07
N ALA A 204 -10.25 -10.05 9.84
CA ALA A 204 -11.41 -9.30 9.37
C ALA A 204 -10.98 -8.19 8.38
N LEU A 205 -9.76 -7.68 8.53
CA LEU A 205 -9.18 -6.65 7.67
C LEU A 205 -8.56 -7.21 6.39
N LEU A 206 -8.33 -8.52 6.29
CA LEU A 206 -7.86 -9.09 5.04
C LEU A 206 -9.03 -9.15 4.05
N PRO A 207 -8.84 -8.74 2.78
CA PRO A 207 -9.85 -8.95 1.75
C PRO A 207 -10.18 -10.45 1.70
N THR A 208 -11.45 -10.81 1.96
CA THR A 208 -11.93 -12.16 1.74
C THR A 208 -11.87 -12.47 0.25
N HIS A 209 -11.38 -13.65 -0.11
CA HIS A 209 -11.16 -14.06 -1.50
C HIS A 209 -12.43 -13.89 -2.36
N ASP A 210 -12.31 -13.08 -3.42
CA ASP A 210 -13.02 -13.01 -4.72
C ASP A 210 -14.55 -13.19 -4.81
N SER A 211 -15.27 -13.38 -3.71
CA SER A 211 -16.69 -13.79 -3.75
C SER A 211 -17.67 -12.73 -3.22
N GLU A 212 -17.21 -11.75 -2.44
CA GLU A 212 -18.06 -10.66 -1.95
C GLU A 212 -17.65 -9.30 -2.53
N PRO A 213 -18.61 -8.44 -2.91
CA PRO A 213 -18.31 -7.05 -3.24
C PRO A 213 -17.58 -6.39 -2.06
N ALA A 214 -16.45 -5.74 -2.32
CA ALA A 214 -15.60 -5.14 -1.28
C ALA A 214 -16.37 -4.18 -0.35
N HIS A 215 -17.44 -3.54 -0.85
CA HIS A 215 -18.29 -2.64 -0.06
C HIS A 215 -19.17 -3.38 0.98
N THR A 216 -19.56 -4.63 0.74
CA THR A 216 -20.41 -5.44 1.64
C THR A 216 -19.60 -6.01 2.80
N HIS A 217 -18.41 -6.57 2.53
CA HIS A 217 -17.46 -7.01 3.55
C HIS A 217 -17.08 -5.88 4.50
N ALA A 218 -16.79 -4.72 3.91
CA ALA A 218 -16.56 -3.45 4.57
C ALA A 218 -17.70 -2.96 5.48
N ALA A 219 -18.93 -3.01 4.99
CA ALA A 219 -20.11 -2.64 5.76
C ALA A 219 -20.33 -3.63 6.92
N GLY A 220 -20.08 -4.92 6.68
CA GLY A 220 -20.09 -5.97 7.70
C GLY A 220 -19.06 -5.73 8.80
N LEU A 221 -17.82 -5.34 8.47
CA LEU A 221 -16.79 -5.00 9.46
C LEU A 221 -17.17 -3.79 10.32
N ARG A 222 -17.69 -2.72 9.68
CA ARG A 222 -18.15 -1.52 10.41
C ARG A 222 -19.32 -1.83 11.33
N ALA A 223 -20.28 -2.63 10.85
CA ALA A 223 -21.41 -3.08 11.66
C ALA A 223 -20.95 -3.96 12.82
N ALA A 224 -20.03 -4.90 12.59
CA ALA A 224 -19.45 -5.75 13.63
C ALA A 224 -18.67 -4.94 14.68
N ARG A 225 -17.89 -3.94 14.25
CA ARG A 225 -17.15 -3.04 15.15
C ARG A 225 -18.10 -2.15 15.95
N HIS A 226 -19.10 -1.55 15.31
CA HIS A 226 -20.12 -0.75 15.98
C HIS A 226 -20.88 -1.59 17.01
N PHE A 227 -21.31 -2.79 16.62
CA PHE A 227 -21.96 -3.74 17.51
C PHE A 227 -21.06 -4.12 18.70
N TYR A 228 -19.78 -4.39 18.45
CA TYR A 228 -18.84 -4.70 19.52
C TYR A 228 -18.59 -3.53 20.47
N ARG A 229 -18.50 -2.29 19.94
CA ARG A 229 -18.38 -1.05 20.74
C ARG A 229 -19.58 -0.87 21.67
N THR A 230 -20.78 -1.28 21.23
CA THR A 230 -22.01 -1.16 22.01
C THR A 230 -22.26 -2.33 22.97
N HIS A 231 -21.91 -3.55 22.57
CA HIS A 231 -22.33 -4.78 23.27
C HIS A 231 -21.19 -5.56 23.92
N HIS A 232 -19.93 -5.17 23.69
CA HIS A 232 -18.73 -5.82 24.21
C HIS A 232 -18.62 -7.33 23.87
N HIS A 233 -19.32 -7.78 22.82
CA HIS A 233 -19.19 -9.13 22.26
C HIS A 233 -19.52 -9.13 20.76
N LEU A 234 -19.00 -10.10 20.00
CA LEU A 234 -19.34 -10.32 18.58
C LEU A 234 -20.38 -11.44 18.37
N ARG A 235 -20.98 -11.94 19.45
CA ARG A 235 -22.03 -12.95 19.37
C ARG A 235 -23.27 -12.33 18.72
N SER A 236 -23.57 -12.73 17.49
CA SER A 236 -24.90 -12.51 16.92
C SER A 236 -25.90 -13.36 17.71
N THR A 237 -27.01 -12.77 18.14
CA THR A 237 -28.14 -13.58 18.61
C THR A 237 -28.52 -14.52 17.46
N PRO A 238 -28.70 -15.83 17.72
CA PRO A 238 -29.06 -16.75 16.64
C PRO A 238 -30.35 -16.24 16.02
N ARG A 239 -30.29 -15.92 14.72
CA ARG A 239 -31.46 -15.51 13.92
C ARG A 239 -32.55 -16.54 14.23
N PRO A 240 -33.73 -16.14 14.74
CA PRO A 240 -34.77 -17.11 15.05
C PRO A 240 -35.01 -17.90 13.76
N ARG A 241 -34.81 -19.23 13.82
CA ARG A 241 -35.13 -20.12 12.71
C ARG A 241 -36.53 -19.71 12.26
N ARG A 242 -36.70 -19.36 10.97
CA ARG A 242 -38.05 -19.21 10.41
C ARG A 242 -38.77 -20.49 10.75
N THR A 243 -39.63 -20.45 11.75
CA THR A 243 -40.45 -21.56 12.14
C THR A 243 -41.34 -21.80 10.94
N HIS A 244 -41.03 -22.85 10.18
CA HIS A 244 -41.93 -23.38 9.18
C HIS A 244 -43.17 -23.80 9.97
N LEU A 245 -44.23 -22.98 9.91
CA LEU A 245 -45.55 -23.39 10.37
C LEU A 245 -45.90 -24.68 9.63
N PRO A 246 -46.12 -25.81 10.31
CA PRO A 246 -46.54 -27.02 9.65
C PRO A 246 -47.91 -26.79 9.01
N GLY A 247 -48.02 -27.22 7.75
CA GLY A 247 -49.21 -27.05 6.92
C GLY A 247 -50.47 -27.50 7.65
N ARG A 248 -51.45 -26.59 7.71
CA ARG A 248 -52.80 -26.89 8.16
C ARG A 248 -53.42 -27.87 7.17
N LEU A 249 -53.45 -29.15 7.53
CA LEU A 249 -54.21 -30.20 6.85
C LEU A 249 -55.68 -29.78 6.79
N LEU A 250 -56.20 -29.54 5.58
CA LEU A 250 -57.63 -29.57 5.33
C LEU A 250 -58.12 -31.03 5.40
N PRO A 251 -59.27 -31.32 6.02
CA PRO A 251 -59.86 -32.65 5.96
C PRO A 251 -60.51 -32.92 4.58
N PRO A 252 -60.55 -34.19 4.13
CA PRO A 252 -61.11 -34.57 2.83
C PRO A 252 -62.65 -34.50 2.86
N GLY A 253 -63.22 -34.13 1.72
CA GLY A 253 -64.62 -33.73 1.58
C GLY A 253 -65.65 -34.86 1.62
N THR A 254 -66.90 -34.42 1.77
CA THR A 254 -68.10 -35.20 1.45
C THR A 254 -68.78 -34.56 0.23
N VAL A 255 -69.11 -35.41 -0.74
CA VAL A 255 -69.64 -35.11 -2.07
C VAL A 255 -71.18 -35.07 -2.06
N ASP A 256 -71.75 -34.24 -2.95
CA ASP A 256 -73.03 -34.32 -3.71
C ASP A 256 -73.82 -32.99 -3.65
N ARG A 257 -74.44 -32.42 -4.69
CA ARG A 257 -74.62 -32.68 -6.15
C ARG A 257 -75.13 -31.33 -6.77
N PRO A 258 -75.24 -31.18 -8.11
CA PRO A 258 -75.37 -29.90 -8.81
C PRO A 258 -76.81 -29.47 -9.11
N ALA A 259 -77.01 -28.16 -9.34
CA ALA A 259 -78.13 -27.62 -10.12
C ALA A 259 -77.70 -26.34 -10.88
N ALA A 260 -78.20 -26.23 -12.10
CA ALA A 260 -77.75 -25.42 -13.23
C ALA A 260 -78.12 -23.92 -13.17
N PRO A 261 -77.59 -23.06 -14.08
CA PRO A 261 -77.73 -21.61 -14.03
C PRO A 261 -78.93 -21.11 -14.88
N PRO A 262 -79.41 -19.90 -14.59
CA PRO A 262 -79.72 -18.94 -15.66
C PRO A 262 -79.22 -17.54 -15.25
N GLY A 263 -78.89 -16.59 -16.10
CA GLY A 263 -78.97 -16.42 -17.54
C GLY A 263 -78.54 -14.97 -17.77
N ARG A 264 -77.72 -14.71 -18.79
CA ARG A 264 -77.36 -13.35 -19.21
C ARG A 264 -78.61 -12.63 -19.74
N GLN A 265 -78.73 -11.33 -19.45
CA GLN A 265 -79.44 -10.40 -20.32
C GLN A 265 -78.57 -9.16 -20.64
N PRO A 266 -78.78 -8.52 -21.81
CA PRO A 266 -77.79 -7.70 -22.53
C PRO A 266 -78.15 -6.18 -22.46
N PRO A 267 -77.50 -5.28 -23.22
CA PRO A 267 -77.38 -3.86 -22.88
C PRO A 267 -78.53 -3.00 -23.41
N ALA A 268 -78.74 -1.82 -22.81
CA ALA A 268 -79.61 -0.79 -23.32
C ALA A 268 -78.81 0.45 -23.72
N THR A 269 -78.72 0.67 -25.03
CA THR A 269 -78.49 1.98 -25.67
C THR A 269 -79.81 2.75 -25.72
N SER A 270 -79.77 4.02 -25.34
CA SER A 270 -80.48 5.13 -25.98
C SER A 270 -79.75 6.42 -25.62
#